data_AF-A0A7Y6F314-F1
#
_entry.id   AF-A0A7Y6F314-F1
#
_cell.length_a   1.000
_cell.length_b   1.000
_cell.length_c   1.000
_cell.angle_alpha   90.00
_cell.angle_beta   90.00
_cell.angle_gamma   90.00
#
_symmetry.space_group_name_H-M   'P 1'
#
loop_
_entity.id
_entity.type
_entity.pdbx_description
1 polymer ?
#
loop_
_entity_poly.entity_id
_entity_poly.type
_entity_poly.pdbx_seq_one_letter_code
_entity_poly.pdbx_strand_id
1 'polypeptide(L)' 'MASSYRTNDGGTVGIGSTVWGVNGQGPFTLVKPESAPEGWVFVVSADGEDWRLHAPEDITLYYATAPS' A
#
# COMPACT_ATOMS: atom_id res chain seq x y z
N MET A 1 4.64 -16.69 5.13
CA MET A 1 5.40 -15.46 5.42
C MET A 1 4.46 -14.29 5.19
N ALA A 2 4.44 -13.29 6.08
CA ALA A 2 3.73 -12.05 5.80
C ALA A 2 4.51 -11.29 4.72
N SER A 3 3.86 -10.92 3.62
CA SER A 3 4.47 -10.08 2.60
C SER A 3 4.79 -8.71 3.20
N SER A 4 6.01 -8.23 2.97
CA SER A 4 6.48 -6.91 3.42
C SER A 4 6.90 -6.08 2.21
N TYR A 5 6.51 -4.81 2.20
CA TYR A 5 6.70 -3.88 1.09
C TYR A 5 7.52 -2.68 1.54
N ARG A 6 8.35 -2.15 0.65
CA ARG A 6 9.14 -0.94 0.93
C ARG A 6 8.41 0.28 0.42
N THR A 7 8.27 1.27 1.28
CA THR A 7 7.67 2.58 0.97
C THR A 7 8.74 3.58 0.56
N ASN A 8 8.31 4.70 -0.04
CA ASN A 8 9.15 5.78 -0.53
C ASN A 8 10.06 6.38 0.56
N ASP A 9 9.55 6.51 1.79
CA ASP A 9 10.30 6.98 2.97
C ASP A 9 11.29 5.95 3.52
N GLY A 10 11.48 4.82 2.82
CA GLY A 10 12.33 3.73 3.28
C GLY A 10 11.74 2.98 4.47
N GLY A 11 10.43 3.12 4.71
CA GLY A 11 9.67 2.29 5.64
C GLY A 11 9.44 0.88 5.11
N THR A 12 9.05 -0.03 6.00
CA THR A 12 8.57 -1.36 5.63
C THR A 12 7.15 -1.53 6.17
N VAL A 13 6.21 -1.87 5.30
CA VAL A 13 4.80 -2.06 5.62
C VAL A 13 4.33 -3.45 5.21
N GLY A 14 3.25 -3.94 5.81
CA GLY A 14 2.64 -5.23 5.48
C GLY A 14 1.16 -5.11 5.19
N ILE A 15 0.50 -6.24 4.93
CA ILE A 15 -0.96 -6.30 4.84
C ILE A 15 -1.58 -5.80 6.16
N GLY A 16 -2.60 -4.96 6.04
CA GLY A 16 -3.27 -4.25 7.14
C GLY A 16 -2.59 -2.94 7.55
N SER A 17 -1.42 -2.61 7.00
CA SER A 17 -0.77 -1.33 7.26
C SER A 17 -1.48 -0.19 6.53
N THR A 18 -1.40 1.01 7.10
CA THR A 18 -1.86 2.24 6.47
C THR A 18 -0.71 2.95 5.76
N VAL A 19 -0.97 3.46 4.56
CA VAL A 19 -0.02 4.24 3.76
C VAL A 19 -0.69 5.48 3.14
N TRP A 20 0.13 6.41 2.69
CA TRP A 20 -0.29 7.64 2.01
C TRP A 20 0.41 7.74 0.66
N GLY A 21 -0.32 8.13 -0.38
CA GLY A 21 0.28 8.37 -1.68
C GLY A 21 1.25 9.55 -1.64
N VAL A 22 2.22 9.57 -2.56
CA VAL A 22 3.24 10.64 -2.66
C VAL A 22 2.65 12.06 -2.76
N ASN A 23 1.40 12.19 -3.22
CA ASN A 23 0.68 13.45 -3.38
C ASN A 23 -0.09 13.87 -2.11
N GLY A 24 0.08 13.17 -0.98
CA GLY A 24 -0.73 13.34 0.23
C GLY A 24 -2.10 12.65 0.19
N GLN A 25 -2.41 11.90 -0.88
CA GLN A 25 -3.67 11.17 -0.99
C GLN A 25 -3.73 10.00 0.01
N GLY A 26 -4.91 9.75 0.57
CA GLY A 26 -5.14 8.66 1.52
C GLY A 26 -5.96 9.12 2.73
N PRO A 27 -5.96 8.36 3.85
CA PRO A 27 -5.19 7.14 4.08
C PRO A 27 -5.66 5.96 3.25
N PHE A 28 -4.74 5.05 2.94
CA PHE A 28 -5.06 3.77 2.29
C PHE A 28 -4.60 2.59 3.13
N THR A 29 -5.31 1.46 3.04
CA THR A 29 -4.97 0.20 3.70
C THR A 29 -4.44 -0.82 2.70
N LEU A 30 -3.36 -1.51 3.06
CA LEU A 30 -2.83 -2.62 2.26
C LEU A 30 -3.66 -3.88 2.49
N VAL A 31 -4.20 -4.47 1.44
CA VAL A 31 -5.04 -5.66 1.50
C VAL A 31 -4.46 -6.75 0.59
N LYS A 32 -4.53 -8.00 1.05
CA LYS A 32 -4.06 -9.13 0.25
C LYS A 32 -5.08 -9.40 -0.88
N PRO A 33 -4.66 -9.43 -2.16
CA PRO A 33 -5.53 -9.84 -3.25
C PRO A 33 -5.86 -11.34 -3.16
N GLU A 34 -7.10 -11.69 -3.51
CA GLU A 34 -7.54 -13.09 -3.62
C GLU A 34 -6.99 -13.77 -4.87
N SER A 35 -6.83 -13.01 -5.96
CA SER A 35 -6.36 -13.49 -7.25
C SER A 35 -5.48 -12.43 -7.91
N ALA A 36 -4.17 -12.56 -7.72
CA ALA A 36 -3.13 -11.73 -8.34
C ALA A 36 -1.80 -12.50 -8.33
N PRO A 37 -0.78 -12.08 -9.12
CA PRO A 37 0.55 -12.64 -9.03
C PRO A 37 1.11 -12.55 -7.60
N GLU A 38 2.04 -13.45 -7.27
CA GLU A 38 2.63 -13.47 -5.93
C GLU A 38 3.30 -12.14 -5.59
N GLY A 39 3.07 -11.66 -4.36
CA GLY A 39 3.59 -10.40 -3.87
C GLY A 39 2.80 -9.16 -4.29
N TRP A 40 1.78 -9.28 -5.13
CA TRP A 40 0.94 -8.12 -5.45
C TRP A 40 0.03 -7.76 -4.27
N VAL A 41 -0.38 -6.50 -4.20
CA VAL A 41 -1.13 -5.94 -3.07
C VAL A 41 -2.20 -4.96 -3.53
N PHE A 42 -3.35 -4.98 -2.86
CA PHE A 42 -4.35 -3.92 -3.01
C PHE A 42 -4.06 -2.78 -2.06
N VAL A 43 -4.23 -1.56 -2.54
CA VAL A 43 -4.26 -0.33 -1.75
C VAL A 43 -5.69 0.19 -1.80
N VAL A 44 -6.35 0.23 -0.65
CA VAL A 44 -7.80 0.49 -0.53
C VAL A 44 -8.05 1.77 0.25
N SER A 45 -8.88 2.69 -0.25
CA SER A 45 -9.26 3.91 0.48
C SER A 45 -9.97 3.58 1.78
N ALA A 46 -9.94 4.52 2.75
CA ALA A 46 -10.61 4.33 4.03
C ALA A 46 -12.14 4.14 3.90
N ASP A 47 -12.75 4.77 2.90
CA ASP A 47 -14.17 4.59 2.52
C ASP A 47 -14.43 3.28 1.75
N GLY A 48 -13.40 2.61 1.25
CA GLY A 48 -13.50 1.37 0.48
C GLY A 48 -14.01 1.53 -0.95
N GLU A 49 -14.16 2.75 -1.47
CA GLU A 49 -14.62 3.02 -2.84
C GLU A 49 -13.49 2.91 -3.88
N ASP A 50 -12.25 3.16 -3.49
CA ASP A 50 -11.07 3.14 -4.37
C ASP A 50 -10.18 1.95 -4.02
N TRP A 51 -10.05 1.01 -4.97
CA TRP A 51 -9.22 -0.17 -4.87
C TRP A 51 -8.20 -0.17 -6.01
N ARG A 52 -6.91 -0.13 -5.66
CA ARG A 52 -5.82 -0.14 -6.64
C ARG A 52 -4.94 -1.35 -6.43
N LEU A 53 -4.78 -2.14 -7.48
CA LEU A 53 -3.87 -3.29 -7.46
C LEU A 53 -2.47 -2.83 -7.88
N HIS A 54 -1.47 -3.17 -7.07
CA HIS A 54 -0.08 -2.78 -7.29
C HIS A 54 0.86 -3.98 -7.28
N ALA A 55 1.87 -3.92 -8.14
CA ALA A 55 3.05 -4.76 -8.01
C ALA A 55 3.85 -4.36 -6.75
N PRO A 56 4.67 -5.25 -6.18
CA PRO A 56 5.47 -4.92 -5.00
C PRO A 56 6.35 -3.66 -5.17
N GLU A 57 6.87 -3.43 -6.38
CA GLU A 57 7.73 -2.29 -6.71
C GLU A 57 6.99 -0.94 -6.72
N ASP A 58 5.69 -0.94 -7.04
CA ASP A 58 4.86 0.27 -7.07
C ASP A 58 4.55 0.82 -5.67
N ILE A 59 4.75 0.01 -4.62
CA ILE A 59 4.56 0.48 -3.23
C ILE A 59 5.55 1.58 -2.86
N THR A 60 6.62 1.74 -3.63
CA THR A 60 7.54 2.87 -3.54
C THR A 60 6.91 4.22 -3.90
N LEU A 61 5.66 4.25 -4.40
CA LEU A 61 4.85 5.47 -4.61
C LEU A 61 4.09 5.93 -3.35
N TYR A 62 4.28 5.25 -2.23
CA TYR A 62 3.57 5.50 -0.99
C TYR A 62 4.52 5.74 0.18
N TYR A 63 4.05 6.43 1.22
CA TYR A 63 4.74 6.68 2.48
C TYR A 63 4.08 5.87 3.61
N ALA A 64 4.89 5.43 4.59
CA ALA A 64 4.38 4.74 5.77
C ALA A 64 3.70 5.67 6.79
N THR A 65 3.90 6.99 6.65
CA THR A 65 3.27 8.02 7.48
C THR A 65 2.75 9.14 6.60
N ALA A 66 1.84 9.96 7.13
CA ALA A 66 1.34 11.12 6.41
C ALA A 66 2.51 12.07 6.10
N PRO A 67 2.65 12.54 4.84
CA PRO A 67 3.62 13.58 4.52
C PRO A 67 3.28 14.87 5.30
N SER A 68 4.31 15.53 5.83
CA SER A 68 4.21 16.77 6.63
C SER A 68 4.03 18.02 5.78
#